data_AF-A0A923ZDR4-F1
#
_entry.id   AF-A0A923ZDR4-F1
#
_cell.length_a   1.000
_cell.length_b   1.000
_cell.length_c   1.000
_cell.angle_alpha   90.00
_cell.angle_beta   90.00
_cell.angle_gamma   90.00
#
_symmetry.space_group_name_H-M   'P 1'
#
loop_
_entity.id
_entity.type
_entity.pdbx_description
1 polymer ?
#
loop_
_entity_poly.entity_id
_entity_poly.type
_entity_poly.pdbx_seq_one_letter_code
_entity_poly.pdbx_strand_id
1 'polypeptide(L)'
;GNYYTHVQLARITVAAIAYIAMGAELIDISIFWALPALVALLQLFVFGTFLPHRHADKAFIDHHNARSGKGGFVSLVSCFHFGGYHHEHHLNPGTPWWRLPSLRQPFARPLRFR
;
A
#
# COMPACT_ATOMS: atom_id res chain seq x y z
N GLY A 1 -12.95 -11.97 -16.84
CA GLY A 1 -11.77 -11.25 -16.32
C GLY A 1 -11.18 -10.44 -17.44
N ASN A 2 -11.14 -9.12 -17.31
CA ASN A 2 -10.63 -8.18 -18.33
C ASN A 2 -9.70 -7.18 -17.65
N TYR A 3 -8.58 -7.66 -17.09
CA TYR A 3 -7.64 -6.82 -16.35
C TYR A 3 -6.74 -5.96 -17.29
N TYR A 4 -6.72 -6.28 -18.59
CA TYR A 4 -6.16 -5.44 -19.64
C TYR A 4 -7.11 -5.46 -20.84
N THR A 5 -7.93 -4.43 -20.96
CA THR A 5 -8.66 -4.23 -22.21
C THR A 5 -7.74 -3.49 -23.17
N HIS A 6 -7.60 -3.95 -24.41
CA HIS A 6 -6.92 -3.19 -25.47
C HIS A 6 -7.46 -1.74 -25.57
N VAL A 7 -8.71 -1.55 -25.16
CA VAL A 7 -9.38 -0.25 -24.98
C VAL A 7 -8.68 0.65 -23.96
N GLN A 8 -8.25 0.14 -22.79
CA GLN A 8 -7.52 0.94 -21.80
C GLN A 8 -6.15 1.37 -22.32
N LEU A 9 -5.42 0.47 -22.98
CA LEU A 9 -4.15 0.81 -23.63
C LEU A 9 -4.36 1.90 -24.67
N ALA A 10 -5.34 1.74 -25.56
CA ALA A 10 -5.68 2.75 -26.56
C ALA A 10 -6.04 4.11 -25.92
N ARG A 11 -6.82 4.14 -24.85
CA ARG A 11 -7.19 5.38 -24.13
C ARG A 11 -5.96 6.10 -23.55
N ILE A 12 -5.06 5.36 -22.90
CA ILE A 12 -3.82 5.93 -22.33
C ILE A 12 -2.93 6.47 -23.45
N THR A 13 -2.77 5.72 -24.54
CA THR A 13 -1.98 6.15 -25.71
C THR A 13 -2.56 7.41 -26.36
N VAL A 14 -3.88 7.47 -26.57
CA VAL A 14 -4.54 8.65 -27.15
C VAL A 14 -4.39 9.87 -26.24
N ALA A 15 -4.56 9.72 -24.92
CA ALA A 15 -4.37 10.81 -23.97
C ALA A 15 -2.93 11.35 -24.00
N ALA A 16 -1.92 10.46 -24.01
CA ALA A 16 -0.53 10.86 -24.11
C ALA A 16 -0.22 11.62 -25.41
N ILE A 17 -0.72 11.14 -26.56
CA ILE A 17 -0.59 11.83 -27.85
C ILE A 17 -1.25 13.21 -27.80
N ALA A 18 -2.46 13.31 -27.22
CA ALA A 18 -3.16 14.58 -27.09
C ALA A 18 -2.38 15.59 -26.24
N TYR A 19 -1.79 15.17 -25.11
CA TYR A 19 -0.95 16.05 -24.29
C TYR A 19 0.28 16.55 -25.05
N ILE A 20 0.96 15.66 -25.77
CA ILE A 20 2.11 16.04 -26.60
C ILE A 20 1.69 17.00 -27.72
N ALA A 21 0.55 16.75 -28.37
CA ALA A 21 0.01 17.63 -29.41
C ALA A 21 -0.38 19.03 -28.88
N MET A 22 -0.73 19.14 -27.59
CA MET A 22 -0.97 20.41 -26.90
C MET A 22 0.31 21.09 -26.39
N GLY A 23 1.49 20.53 -26.65
CA GLY A 23 2.79 21.10 -26.31
C GLY A 23 3.38 20.61 -24.98
N ALA A 24 2.80 19.59 -24.34
CA ALA A 24 3.41 18.99 -23.15
C ALA A 24 4.66 18.18 -23.52
N GLU A 25 5.74 18.35 -22.77
CA GLU A 25 6.93 17.53 -22.95
C GLU A 25 6.71 16.13 -22.37
N LEU A 26 7.36 15.13 -22.98
CA LEU A 26 7.30 13.75 -22.48
C LEU A 26 7.79 13.64 -21.04
N ILE A 27 8.74 14.50 -20.63
CA ILE A 27 9.27 14.52 -19.27
C ILE A 27 8.20 14.95 -18.25
N ASP A 28 7.38 15.96 -18.57
CA ASP A 28 6.30 16.43 -17.69
C ASP A 28 5.24 15.35 -17.52
N ILE A 29 4.86 14.70 -18.63
CA ILE A 29 3.93 13.57 -18.62
C ILE A 29 4.49 12.43 -17.75
N SER A 30 5.79 12.14 -17.88
CA SER A 30 6.44 11.06 -17.13
C SER A 30 6.53 11.36 -15.64
N ILE A 31 6.89 12.60 -15.26
CA ILE A 31 6.95 13.03 -13.87
C ILE A 31 5.56 13.02 -13.23
N PHE A 32 4.52 13.39 -13.97
CA PHE A 32 3.15 13.45 -13.44
C PHE A 32 2.47 12.06 -13.36
N TRP A 33 2.75 11.17 -14.32
CA TRP A 33 2.06 9.87 -14.41
C TRP A 33 2.93 8.67 -14.04
N ALA A 34 4.08 8.53 -14.69
CA ALA A 34 4.92 7.32 -14.55
C ALA A 34 5.62 7.27 -13.20
N LEU A 35 6.19 8.40 -12.75
CA LEU A 35 6.92 8.46 -11.49
C LEU A 35 6.03 8.14 -10.27
N PRO A 36 4.83 8.75 -10.09
CA PRO A 36 3.93 8.37 -9.00
C PRO A 36 3.48 6.91 -9.06
N ALA A 37 3.25 6.36 -10.26
CA ALA A 37 2.88 4.96 -10.42
C ALA A 37 4.01 4.01 -9.99
N LEU A 38 5.26 4.32 -10.36
CA LEU A 38 6.44 3.56 -9.92
C LEU A 38 6.65 3.66 -8.41
N VAL A 39 6.50 4.86 -7.84
CA VAL A 39 6.58 5.07 -6.38
C VAL A 39 5.47 4.29 -5.66
N ALA A 40 4.24 4.32 -6.16
CA ALA A 40 3.12 3.55 -5.60
C ALA A 40 3.37 2.04 -5.69
N LEU A 41 3.93 1.55 -6.80
CA LEU A 41 4.31 0.14 -6.95
C LEU A 41 5.38 -0.27 -5.94
N LEU A 42 6.44 0.54 -5.80
CA LEU A 42 7.49 0.30 -4.83
C LEU A 42 6.94 0.33 -3.40
N GLN A 43 6.10 1.32 -3.08
CA GLN A 43 5.46 1.47 -1.78
C GLN A 43 4.57 0.25 -1.47
N LEU A 44 3.76 -0.21 -2.42
CA LEU A 44 2.92 -1.39 -2.29
C LEU A 44 3.77 -2.65 -2.09
N PHE A 45 4.85 -2.83 -2.86
CA PHE A 45 5.72 -3.99 -2.70
C PHE A 45 6.40 -3.99 -1.33
N VAL A 46 6.99 -2.87 -0.92
CA VAL A 46 7.75 -2.76 0.33
C VAL A 46 6.84 -2.96 1.54
N PHE A 47 5.68 -2.29 1.58
CA PHE A 47 4.80 -2.28 2.76
C PHE A 47 3.65 -3.28 2.69
N GLY A 48 3.26 -3.74 1.51
CA GLY A 48 2.20 -4.73 1.32
C GLY A 48 2.72 -6.17 1.18
N THR A 49 3.97 -6.35 0.74
CA THR A 49 4.53 -7.68 0.46
C THR A 49 5.79 -7.96 1.27
N PHE A 50 6.88 -7.22 1.05
CA PHE A 50 8.20 -7.59 1.56
C PHE A 50 8.33 -7.46 3.08
N LEU A 51 8.17 -6.25 3.63
CA LEU A 51 8.42 -6.01 5.06
C LEU A 51 7.49 -6.79 6.00
N PRO A 52 6.17 -6.90 5.75
CA PRO A 52 5.27 -7.61 6.65
C PRO A 52 5.49 -9.12 6.65
N HIS A 53 5.90 -9.70 5.51
CA HIS A 53 5.95 -11.14 5.28
C HIS A 53 7.36 -11.73 5.22
N ARG A 54 8.42 -10.92 5.26
CA ARG A 54 9.79 -11.45 5.36
C ARG A 54 9.99 -12.23 6.66
N HIS A 55 10.82 -13.26 6.62
CA HIS A 55 11.26 -13.93 7.83
C HIS A 55 12.19 -13.02 8.65
N ALA A 56 12.07 -13.13 9.96
CA ALA A 56 12.88 -12.41 10.95
C ALA A 56 12.98 -13.32 12.19
N ASP A 57 13.80 -12.93 13.15
CA ASP A 57 14.06 -13.75 14.36
C ASP A 57 12.80 -14.10 15.14
N LYS A 58 11.77 -13.24 15.07
CA LYS A 58 10.47 -13.49 15.68
C LYS A 58 9.56 -14.23 14.71
N ALA A 59 9.00 -15.36 15.17
CA ALA A 59 7.96 -16.09 14.46
C ALA A 59 6.73 -15.19 14.19
N PHE A 60 5.91 -15.58 13.22
CA PHE A 60 4.62 -14.95 12.98
C PHE A 60 3.64 -15.28 14.09
N ILE A 61 2.68 -14.38 14.33
CA ILE A 61 1.70 -14.51 15.40
C ILE A 61 0.63 -15.57 15.03
N ASP A 62 0.36 -15.73 13.73
CA ASP A 62 -0.64 -16.65 13.20
C ASP A 62 -0.30 -17.11 11.76
N HIS A 63 -1.24 -17.81 11.13
CA HIS A 63 -1.13 -18.37 9.80
C HIS A 63 -1.15 -17.34 8.65
N HIS A 64 -1.54 -16.09 8.91
CA HIS A 64 -1.51 -15.03 7.90
C HIS A 64 -0.07 -14.63 7.54
N ASN A 65 0.91 -15.04 8.36
CA ASN A 65 2.33 -14.76 8.15
C ASN A 65 2.60 -13.27 7.92
N ALA A 66 1.86 -12.40 8.62
CA ALA A 66 1.93 -10.95 8.47
C ALA A 66 2.35 -10.29 9.78
N ARG A 67 3.05 -9.16 9.69
CA ARG A 67 3.41 -8.31 10.83
C ARG A 67 3.07 -6.86 10.55
N SER A 68 2.77 -6.13 11.60
CA SER A 68 2.44 -4.72 11.49
C SER A 68 3.59 -3.81 11.92
N GLY A 69 3.70 -2.67 11.27
CA GLY A 69 4.75 -1.68 11.51
C GLY A 69 4.40 -0.61 12.57
N LYS A 70 5.11 0.52 12.47
CA LYS A 70 4.89 1.70 13.31
C LYS A 70 3.53 2.34 13.00
N GLY A 71 2.82 2.77 14.04
CA GLY A 71 1.54 3.50 13.93
C GLY A 71 1.70 5.00 13.70
N GLY A 72 0.61 5.76 13.88
CA GLY A 72 0.61 7.22 13.80
C GLY A 72 0.88 7.75 12.38
N PHE A 73 1.51 8.92 12.24
CA PHE A 73 1.80 9.51 10.92
C PHE A 73 2.67 8.61 10.03
N VAL A 74 3.62 7.87 10.63
CA VAL A 74 4.48 6.93 9.90
C VAL A 74 3.65 5.85 9.19
N SER A 75 2.55 5.40 9.81
CA SER A 75 1.67 4.43 9.16
C SER A 75 0.95 5.01 7.93
N LEU A 76 0.60 6.30 7.94
CA LEU A 76 -0.09 6.93 6.82
C LEU A 76 0.79 6.96 5.57
N VAL A 77 2.08 7.29 5.73
CA VAL A 77 3.04 7.32 4.63
C VAL A 77 3.52 5.93 4.21
N SER A 78 3.31 4.89 5.03
CA SER A 78 3.61 3.50 4.68
C SER A 78 2.42 2.79 4.02
N CYS A 79 2.00 3.34 2.88
CA CYS A 79 0.85 2.83 2.10
C CYS A 79 -0.47 3.01 2.86
N PHE A 80 -0.85 4.25 3.20
CA PHE A 80 -2.16 4.56 3.78
C PHE A 80 -2.55 3.64 4.94
N HIS A 81 -1.73 3.55 5.99
CA HIS A 81 -1.95 2.68 7.15
C HIS A 81 -1.76 1.17 6.90
N PHE A 82 -1.73 0.66 5.67
CA PHE A 82 -1.53 -0.77 5.41
C PHE A 82 -0.20 -1.28 5.96
N GLY A 83 0.93 -0.60 5.72
CA GLY A 83 2.22 -1.03 6.26
C GLY A 83 2.31 -0.93 7.80
N GLY A 84 1.59 0.03 8.39
CA GLY A 84 1.53 0.20 9.84
C GLY A 84 0.63 -0.80 10.55
N TYR A 85 -0.38 -1.35 9.86
CA TYR A 85 -1.45 -2.20 10.42
C TYR A 85 -1.76 -3.41 9.52
N HIS A 86 -0.72 -4.00 8.92
CA HIS A 86 -0.87 -5.04 7.90
C HIS A 86 -1.50 -6.32 8.43
N HIS A 87 -1.12 -6.75 9.62
CA HIS A 87 -1.72 -7.91 10.28
C HIS A 87 -3.20 -7.65 10.58
N GLU A 88 -3.55 -6.47 11.09
CA GLU A 88 -4.94 -6.07 11.33
C GLU A 88 -5.77 -6.05 10.03
N HIS A 89 -5.16 -5.66 8.90
CA HIS A 89 -5.80 -5.76 7.59
C HIS A 89 -6.06 -7.21 7.17
N HIS A 90 -5.11 -8.13 7.39
CA HIS A 90 -5.33 -9.56 7.11
C HIS A 90 -6.45 -10.15 7.97
N LEU A 91 -6.56 -9.73 9.24
CA LEU A 91 -7.65 -10.13 10.13
C LEU A 91 -9.01 -9.53 9.73
N ASN A 92 -9.02 -8.33 9.15
CA ASN A 92 -10.24 -7.63 8.75
C ASN A 92 -10.05 -6.93 7.38
N PRO A 93 -10.10 -7.68 6.27
CA PRO A 93 -9.79 -7.17 4.94
C PRO A 93 -10.80 -6.15 4.42
N GLY A 94 -12.02 -6.14 4.97
CA GLY A 94 -13.07 -5.18 4.63
C GLY A 94 -12.89 -3.80 5.30
N THR A 95 -11.96 -3.65 6.23
CA THR A 95 -11.76 -2.36 6.90
C THR A 95 -11.06 -1.36 5.97
N PRO A 96 -11.64 -0.17 5.74
CA PRO A 96 -10.99 0.83 4.92
C PRO A 96 -9.76 1.40 5.62
N TRP A 97 -8.80 1.85 4.81
CA TRP A 97 -7.46 2.24 5.25
C TRP A 97 -7.45 3.26 6.41
N TRP A 98 -8.35 4.24 6.40
CA TRP A 98 -8.45 5.28 7.45
C TRP A 98 -8.98 4.77 8.80
N ARG A 99 -9.58 3.56 8.84
CA ARG A 99 -10.08 2.93 10.07
C ARG A 99 -9.13 1.89 10.64
N LEU A 100 -8.12 1.42 9.89
CA LEU A 100 -7.14 0.45 10.37
C LEU A 100 -6.49 0.84 11.72
N PRO A 101 -6.15 2.12 11.99
CA PRO A 101 -5.57 2.51 13.28
C PRO A 101 -6.45 2.18 14.49
N SER A 102 -7.77 2.13 14.34
CA SER A 102 -8.71 1.79 15.41
C SER A 102 -8.79 0.30 15.73
N LEU A 103 -8.34 -0.57 14.81
CA LEU A 103 -8.33 -2.02 15.04
C LEU A 103 -7.18 -2.44 15.96
N ARG A 104 -6.12 -1.64 16.04
CA ARG A 104 -5.04 -1.86 16.98
C ARG A 104 -5.53 -1.49 18.37
N GLN A 105 -5.87 -2.52 19.15
CA GLN A 105 -6.13 -2.36 20.57
C GLN A 105 -4.95 -1.63 21.23
N PRO A 106 -5.16 -0.54 21.98
CA PRO A 106 -4.12 -0.02 22.84
C PRO A 106 -3.71 -1.16 23.77
N PHE A 107 -2.43 -1.51 23.80
CA PHE A 107 -1.84 -2.53 24.66
C PHE A 107 -2.65 -2.67 25.97
N ALA A 108 -3.49 -3.71 26.05
CA ALA A 108 -4.11 -4.05 27.32
C ALA A 108 -2.94 -4.43 28.25
N ARG A 109 -2.77 -3.57 29.25
CA ARG A 109 -1.84 -3.66 30.39
C ARG A 109 -1.53 -5.14 30.74
N PRO A 110 -0.26 -5.52 30.99
CA PRO A 110 0.04 -6.90 31.32
C PRO A 110 -0.76 -7.31 32.56
N LEU A 111 -1.52 -8.40 32.45
CA LEU A 111 -2.17 -9.05 33.58
C LEU A 111 -1.08 -9.39 34.59
N ARG A 112 -1.02 -8.63 35.69
CA ARG A 112 -0.29 -9.02 36.89
C ARG A 112 -1.04 -10.21 37.49
N PHE A 113 -0.48 -11.40 37.34
CA PHE A 113 -0.83 -12.52 38.21
C PHE A 113 -0.32 -12.20 39.62
N ARG A 114 -1.21 -12.37 40.60
CA ARG A 114 -0.94 -12.24 42.03
C ARG A 114 -0.95 -13.63 42.64
#